data_AF-A0A3D5B6Z0-F1
#
_entry.id   AF-A0A3D5B6Z0-F1
#
_cell.length_a   1.000
_cell.length_b   1.000
_cell.length_c   1.000
_cell.angle_alpha   90.00
_cell.angle_beta   90.00
_cell.angle_gamma   90.00
#
_symmetry.space_group_name_H-M   'P 1'
#
loop_
_entity.id
_entity.type
_entity.pdbx_description
1 polymer ?
#
loop_
_entity_poly.entity_id
_entity_poly.type
_entity_poly.pdbx_seq_one_letter_code
_entity_poly.pdbx_strand_id
1 'polypeptide(L)'
;MKKKLFLIISLMMIGSMLFTACGPKEEATSEEGAGLAVGIVLPTKDEPRWIQDQTRFEAALSSAGYDVEILFSQGDPSLEKANVESLITKGVKVIIICPH
;
A
#
# COMPACT_ATOMS: atom_id res chain seq x y z
N MET A 1 14.21 -56.80 -15.13
CA MET A 1 14.49 -55.84 -14.03
C MET A 1 14.66 -54.40 -14.50
N LYS A 2 15.39 -54.13 -15.59
CA LYS A 2 15.60 -52.77 -16.15
C LYS A 2 14.32 -52.04 -16.59
N LYS A 3 13.30 -52.74 -17.12
CA LYS A 3 12.00 -52.15 -17.52
C LYS A 3 11.10 -51.77 -16.32
N LYS A 4 11.12 -52.55 -15.24
CA LYS A 4 10.40 -52.22 -13.99
C LYS A 4 11.09 -51.09 -13.23
N LEU A 5 12.43 -51.02 -13.32
CA LEU A 5 13.23 -49.92 -12.78
C LEU A 5 12.93 -48.58 -13.50
N PHE A 6 12.78 -48.60 -14.83
CA PHE A 6 12.39 -47.40 -15.60
C PHE A 6 10.97 -46.90 -15.28
N LEU A 7 10.04 -47.81 -14.97
CA LEU A 7 8.65 -47.48 -14.66
C LEU A 7 8.50 -46.88 -13.25
N ILE A 8 9.33 -47.30 -12.29
CA ILE A 8 9.39 -46.73 -10.93
C ILE A 8 10.06 -45.35 -10.94
N ILE A 9 11.09 -45.14 -11.77
CA ILE A 9 11.76 -43.83 -11.90
C ILE A 9 10.85 -42.78 -12.56
N SER A 10 10.05 -43.19 -13.55
CA SER A 10 9.06 -42.31 -14.19
C SER A 10 7.92 -41.89 -13.24
N LEU A 11 7.46 -42.81 -12.39
CA LEU A 11 6.41 -42.54 -11.39
C LEU A 11 6.91 -41.63 -10.24
N MET A 12 8.21 -41.70 -9.93
CA MET A 12 8.85 -40.88 -8.90
C MET A 12 9.10 -39.43 -9.35
N MET A 13 9.23 -39.18 -10.66
CA MET A 13 9.37 -37.83 -11.24
C MET A 13 8.06 -37.04 -11.31
N ILE A 14 6.91 -37.72 -11.33
CA ILE A 14 5.59 -37.07 -11.39
C ILE A 14 5.06 -36.75 -9.98
N GLY A 15 5.49 -37.49 -8.97
CA GLY A 15 5.10 -37.27 -7.56
C GLY A 15 5.75 -36.06 -6.88
N SER A 16 6.83 -35.50 -7.45
CA SER A 16 7.55 -34.35 -6.88
C SER A 16 6.91 -32.99 -7.19
N MET A 17 5.94 -32.92 -8.12
CA MET A 17 5.23 -31.67 -8.45
C MET A 17 4.06 -31.35 -7.50
N LEU A 18 3.72 -32.23 -6.55
CA LEU A 18 2.58 -32.04 -5.64
C LEU A 18 2.95 -31.48 -4.26
N PHE A 19 4.24 -31.19 -4.00
CA PHE A 19 4.70 -30.73 -2.67
C PHE A 19 5.49 -29.40 -2.66
N THR A 20 5.60 -28.69 -3.78
CA THR A 20 6.17 -27.33 -3.82
C THR A 20 5.09 -26.27 -3.64
N ALA A 21 4.42 -26.26 -2.49
CA ALA A 21 3.55 -25.16 -2.04
C ALA A 21 4.06 -24.48 -0.75
N CYS A 22 5.27 -24.85 -0.31
CA CYS A 22 6.02 -24.15 0.74
C CYS A 22 7.44 -23.93 0.23
N GLY A 23 7.59 -23.05 -0.76
CA GLY A 23 8.84 -22.30 -0.90
C GLY A 23 8.97 -21.33 0.27
N PRO A 24 10.19 -20.89 0.64
CA PRO A 24 10.35 -19.73 1.51
C PRO A 24 9.43 -18.64 0.96
N LYS A 25 8.57 -18.11 1.83
CA LYS A 25 7.88 -16.86 1.55
C LYS A 25 8.99 -15.90 1.15
N GLU A 26 9.12 -15.65 -0.16
CA GLU A 26 9.67 -14.39 -0.62
C GLU A 26 8.82 -13.37 0.13
N GLU A 27 9.36 -12.89 1.23
CA GLU A 27 9.19 -11.51 1.59
C GLU A 27 9.58 -10.77 0.33
N ALA A 28 8.57 -10.49 -0.49
CA ALA A 28 8.58 -9.35 -1.37
C ALA A 28 8.81 -8.16 -0.43
N THR A 29 10.07 -7.97 -0.05
CA THR A 29 10.60 -6.67 0.28
C THR A 29 10.54 -5.93 -1.04
N SER A 30 9.34 -5.50 -1.39
CA SER A 30 9.17 -4.34 -2.22
C SER A 30 9.88 -3.24 -1.46
N GLU A 31 11.16 -3.06 -1.78
CA GLU A 31 11.79 -1.74 -1.81
C GLU A 31 11.00 -0.91 -2.84
N GLU A 32 9.72 -0.65 -2.57
CA GLU A 32 9.01 0.47 -3.14
C GLU A 32 9.61 1.67 -2.44
N GLY A 33 10.49 2.34 -3.17
CA GLY A 33 11.30 3.43 -2.67
C GLY A 33 10.50 4.43 -1.87
N ALA A 34 11.20 5.05 -0.91
CA ALA A 34 10.79 6.17 -0.08
C ALA A 34 10.15 7.31 -0.89
N GLY A 35 8.93 7.09 -1.34
CA GLY A 35 8.04 8.01 -2.00
C GLY A 35 6.78 8.07 -1.18
N LEU A 36 6.30 9.29 -0.93
CA LEU A 36 5.10 9.59 -0.16
C LEU A 36 4.02 8.51 -0.31
N ALA A 37 3.73 7.79 0.78
CA ALA A 37 2.82 6.64 0.72
C ALA A 37 1.36 7.10 0.76
N VAL A 38 1.05 8.16 1.53
CA VAL A 38 -0.33 8.58 1.82
C VAL A 38 -0.50 10.07 1.65
N GLY A 39 -1.48 10.48 0.84
CA GLY A 39 -2.00 11.85 0.78
C GLY A 39 -3.33 11.96 1.51
N ILE A 40 -3.55 13.06 2.24
CA ILE A 40 -4.81 13.31 2.95
C ILE A 40 -5.34 14.70 2.58
N VAL A 41 -6.62 14.80 2.26
CA VAL A 41 -7.30 16.05 1.97
C VAL A 41 -8.41 16.29 3.00
N LEU A 42 -8.26 17.34 3.80
CA LEU A 42 -9.19 17.75 4.85
C LEU A 42 -9.96 19.02 4.46
N PRO A 43 -11.18 19.24 4.96
CA PRO A 43 -12.05 20.30 4.46
C PRO A 43 -11.67 21.69 4.98
N THR A 44 -11.29 21.87 6.24
CA THR A 44 -10.95 23.21 6.80
C THR A 44 -10.01 23.12 8.01
N LYS A 45 -9.31 24.22 8.30
CA LYS A 45 -8.53 24.40 9.54
C LYS A 45 -9.31 25.14 10.64
N ASP A 46 -10.48 25.65 10.32
CA ASP A 46 -11.26 26.51 11.23
C ASP A 46 -12.01 25.70 12.30
N GLU A 47 -12.19 24.40 12.09
CA GLU A 47 -12.85 23.52 13.05
C GLU A 47 -11.82 22.74 13.87
N PRO A 48 -11.93 22.75 15.22
CA PRO A 48 -11.02 21.99 16.09
C PRO A 48 -10.98 20.49 15.77
N ARG A 49 -12.05 19.94 15.18
CA ARG A 49 -12.14 18.54 14.77
C ARG A 49 -11.06 18.18 13.75
N TRP A 50 -10.86 18.99 12.72
CA TRP A 50 -9.92 18.70 11.64
C TRP A 50 -8.47 18.87 12.05
N ILE A 51 -8.20 19.80 12.97
CA ILE A 51 -6.87 19.95 13.58
C ILE A 51 -6.53 18.70 14.41
N GLN A 52 -7.50 18.18 15.18
CA GLN A 52 -7.31 16.93 15.93
C GLN A 52 -7.09 15.73 15.00
N ASP A 53 -7.87 15.63 13.92
CA ASP A 53 -7.74 14.54 12.97
C ASP A 53 -6.41 14.60 12.20
N GLN A 54 -5.91 15.80 11.84
CA GLN A 54 -4.57 15.98 11.29
C GLN A 54 -3.51 15.34 12.21
N THR A 55 -3.47 15.72 13.49
CA THR A 55 -2.51 15.18 14.46
C THR A 55 -2.63 13.66 14.62
N ARG A 56 -3.86 13.13 14.59
CA ARG A 56 -4.10 11.68 14.68
C ARG A 56 -3.61 10.92 13.46
N PHE A 57 -3.85 11.46 12.27
CA PHE A 57 -3.36 10.87 11.02
C PHE A 57 -1.83 10.87 10.97
N GLU A 58 -1.20 12.02 11.27
CA GLU A 58 0.25 12.14 11.35
C GLU A 58 0.82 11.11 12.34
N ALA A 59 0.29 11.06 13.56
CA ALA A 59 0.76 10.12 14.57
C ALA A 59 0.59 8.65 14.14
N ALA A 60 -0.57 8.26 13.61
CA ALA A 60 -0.85 6.88 13.24
C ALA A 60 -0.02 6.42 12.04
N LEU A 61 0.08 7.24 11.00
CA LEU A 61 0.79 6.89 9.77
C LEU A 61 2.31 6.93 9.97
N SER A 62 2.83 7.93 10.69
CA SER A 62 4.26 7.96 11.03
C SER A 62 4.64 6.79 11.96
N SER A 63 3.79 6.42 12.92
CA SER A 63 4.04 5.23 13.76
C SER A 63 4.03 3.92 12.97
N ALA A 64 3.30 3.88 11.85
CA ALA A 64 3.26 2.75 10.93
C ALA A 64 4.40 2.80 9.88
N GLY A 65 5.25 3.82 9.89
CA GLY A 65 6.38 3.97 8.98
C GLY A 65 6.03 4.55 7.61
N TYR A 66 4.90 5.24 7.49
CA TYR A 66 4.47 5.88 6.25
C TYR A 66 4.72 7.39 6.25
N ASP A 67 5.26 7.89 5.14
CA ASP A 67 5.28 9.32 4.83
C ASP A 67 3.89 9.81 4.43
N VAL A 68 3.43 10.88 5.08
CA VAL A 68 2.12 11.47 4.88
C VAL A 68 2.21 12.93 4.47
N GLU A 69 1.38 13.34 3.52
CA GLU A 69 1.14 14.75 3.20
C GLU A 69 -0.34 15.09 3.43
N ILE A 70 -0.59 16.12 4.24
CA ILE A 70 -1.95 16.57 4.58
C ILE A 70 -2.18 17.97 3.99
N LEU A 71 -3.21 18.09 3.16
CA LEU A 71 -3.64 19.32 2.50
C LEU A 71 -5.04 19.71 2.99
N PHE A 72 -5.32 21.02 3.01
CA PHE A 72 -6.63 21.54 3.43
C PHE A 72 -7.28 22.31 2.28
N SER A 73 -8.54 21.99 2.00
CA SER A 73 -9.30 22.58 0.88
C SER A 73 -10.06 23.87 1.24
N GLN A 74 -10.15 24.22 2.52
CA GLN A 74 -10.90 25.39 3.03
C GLN A 74 -12.35 25.47 2.50
N GLY A 75 -13.02 24.33 2.34
CA GLY A 75 -14.38 24.24 1.80
C GLY A 75 -14.52 24.63 0.32
N ASP A 76 -13.43 24.81 -0.41
CA ASP A 76 -13.43 25.12 -1.84
C ASP A 76 -13.27 23.83 -2.68
N PRO A 77 -14.28 23.42 -3.45
CA PRO A 77 -14.21 22.23 -4.31
C PRO A 77 -13.14 22.31 -5.41
N SER A 78 -12.82 23.52 -5.87
CA SER A 78 -11.78 23.73 -6.90
C SER A 78 -10.40 23.48 -6.30
N LEU A 79 -10.17 23.96 -5.06
CA LEU A 79 -8.95 23.71 -4.33
C LEU A 79 -8.84 22.23 -3.93
N GLU A 80 -9.94 21.59 -3.52
CA GLU A 80 -9.98 20.16 -3.25
C GLU A 80 -9.53 19.33 -4.45
N LYS A 81 -10.10 19.61 -5.62
CA LYS A 81 -9.69 18.98 -6.88
C LYS A 81 -8.20 19.19 -7.15
N ALA A 82 -7.70 20.42 -7.02
CA ALA A 82 -6.29 20.73 -7.24
C ALA A 82 -5.36 20.01 -6.25
N ASN A 83 -5.77 19.87 -4.99
CA ASN A 83 -5.05 19.13 -3.96
C ASN A 83 -4.95 17.63 -4.33
N VAL A 84 -6.05 17.01 -4.74
CA VAL A 84 -6.06 15.62 -5.19
C VAL A 84 -5.15 15.42 -6.41
N GLU A 85 -5.24 16.30 -7.41
CA GLU A 85 -4.38 16.26 -8.60
C GLU A 85 -2.89 16.43 -8.25
N SER A 86 -2.57 17.29 -7.28
CA SER A 86 -1.21 17.46 -6.76
C SER A 86 -0.70 16.18 -6.11
N LEU A 87 -1.50 15.53 -5.27
CA LEU A 87 -1.14 14.27 -4.60
C LEU A 87 -0.92 13.12 -5.62
N ILE A 88 -1.79 13.02 -6.63
CA ILE A 88 -1.63 12.06 -7.73
C ILE A 88 -0.32 12.32 -8.48
N THR A 89 -0.02 13.59 -8.80
CA THR A 89 1.20 13.99 -9.51
C THR A 89 2.47 13.67 -8.71
N LYS A 90 2.39 13.79 -7.37
CA LYS A 90 3.47 13.41 -6.45
C LYS A 90 3.62 11.89 -6.29
N GLY A 91 2.71 11.10 -6.85
CA GLY A 91 2.80 9.64 -6.86
C GLY A 91 2.38 8.98 -5.56
N VAL A 92 1.52 9.62 -4.74
CA VAL A 92 1.02 8.98 -3.53
C VAL A 92 0.27 7.69 -3.86
N LYS A 93 0.42 6.67 -3.01
CA LYS A 93 -0.18 5.35 -3.24
C LYS A 93 -1.62 5.28 -2.78
N VAL A 94 -1.95 6.03 -1.72
CA VAL A 94 -3.29 6.09 -1.14
C VAL A 94 -3.68 7.55 -0.92
N ILE A 95 -4.94 7.89 -1.24
CA ILE A 95 -5.53 9.18 -0.91
C ILE A 95 -6.70 8.96 0.05
N ILE A 96 -6.65 9.65 1.20
CA ILE A 96 -7.78 9.79 2.13
C ILE A 96 -8.40 11.16 1.87
N ILE A 97 -9.70 11.20 1.59
CA ILE A 97 -10.42 12.45 1.35
C ILE A 97 -11.60 12.57 2.31
N CYS A 98 -11.69 13.73 2.96
CA CYS A 98 -12.85 14.14 3.75
C CYS A 98 -13.55 15.27 2.98
N PRO A 99 -14.45 14.93 2.04
CA PRO A 99 -15.10 15.94 1.21
C PRO A 99 -16.02 16.81 2.06
N HIS A 100 -16.14 18.08 1.66
CA HIS A 100 -17.08 19.03 2.24
C HIS A 100 -18.47 18.92 1.59
#